data_AF-A0A8T5MFJ2-F1
#
_entry.id   AF-A0A8T5MFJ2-F1
#
_cell.length_a   1.000
_cell.length_b   1.000
_cell.length_c   1.000
_cell.angle_alpha   90.00
_cell.angle_beta   90.00
_cell.angle_gamma   90.00
#
_symmetry.space_group_name_H-M   'P 1'
#
loop_
_entity.id
_entity.type
_entity.pdbx_description
1 polymer ?
#
loop_
_entity_poly.entity_id
_entity_poly.type
_entity_poly.pdbx_seq_one_letter_code
_entity_poly.pdbx_strand_id
1 'polypeptide(L)'
;MRGVPLYVWAFAFLSLMLVAVYFYPLIIGGDFEPGADGALEGAILTSYEPTPAQKKEILNVEKTYDVTRGEASSFDVSVSNPFQSSAIEGLDLTLGGSFAKYMEVEALERIDADGEKIEIGGSPGDVGLAYGETQKYKITTFAPAYVDRGTYFVDLEIHKGTVTYRDYPAGETALRYKDITFEIIEKRTVAITVHTFSEEEASATYEESALNIGLMRDGGFLSSRVERLLDEARAEMSDGDYEAAVEKGIEISKIKEDAFSSRDGIAGLQELILDAEDVRGLKVPETKELLGLAQAAFEREDYETARDRVREGELVYASETRGRINYQKLILDNIFAVVLGAVAFFVISIFTFRVGSLVLSASRLRGLDAKDNNIKQLMKGVQESYYIQKRFSNTSYQNAMAEFSKKLAENQSERARLKARRAGVLWRGENLKSLKLERKNLEELIRDTQVKYYSKKTISRSEYSRTVEQYRAMGADVEEKIAVLELGGII
;
A
#
# COMPACT_ATOMS: atom_id res chain seq x y z
N MET A 1 33.08 -16.30 17.18
CA MET A 1 33.28 -15.90 15.78
C MET A 1 33.34 -14.38 15.78
N ARG A 2 34.52 -13.72 15.77
CA ARG A 2 35.40 -13.44 14.61
C ARG A 2 34.60 -12.89 13.42
N GLY A 3 34.81 -11.69 12.89
CA GLY A 3 35.82 -10.65 13.18
C GLY A 3 35.62 -9.42 12.28
N VAL A 4 36.22 -8.31 12.72
CA VAL A 4 36.54 -7.08 11.96
C VAL A 4 37.94 -7.27 11.35
N PRO A 5 38.29 -6.69 10.18
CA PRO A 5 39.07 -5.42 10.12
C PRO A 5 38.64 -4.52 8.92
N LEU A 6 38.67 -3.17 8.90
CA LEU A 6 39.64 -2.12 9.26
C LEU A 6 40.88 -2.02 8.34
N TYR A 7 41.23 -0.77 7.98
CA TYR A 7 42.46 -0.21 7.38
C TYR A 7 42.50 0.05 5.85
N VAL A 8 43.05 1.16 5.28
CA VAL A 8 43.52 2.50 5.73
C VAL A 8 44.24 3.21 4.55
N TRP A 9 44.12 4.55 4.45
CA TRP A 9 45.13 5.55 4.00
C TRP A 9 45.58 5.51 2.51
N ALA A 10 46.10 6.56 1.83
CA ALA A 10 46.59 7.90 2.17
C ALA A 10 46.96 8.69 0.88
N PHE A 11 47.00 10.02 1.00
CA PHE A 11 47.95 10.99 0.40
C PHE A 11 48.01 11.19 -1.13
N ALA A 12 47.74 12.42 -1.60
CA ALA A 12 48.71 13.43 -2.08
C ALA A 12 48.66 13.54 -3.63
N PHE A 13 48.85 14.66 -4.34
CA PHE A 13 49.50 15.95 -4.09
C PHE A 13 49.08 16.92 -5.24
N LEU A 14 48.86 18.21 -4.93
CA LEU A 14 49.43 19.40 -5.60
C LEU A 14 49.20 19.71 -7.10
N SER A 15 48.62 20.89 -7.40
CA SER A 15 49.28 22.05 -8.06
C SER A 15 48.22 23.12 -8.46
N LEU A 16 48.24 24.30 -7.85
CA LEU A 16 48.79 25.60 -8.36
C LEU A 16 47.98 26.15 -9.55
N MET A 17 47.41 27.36 -9.51
CA MET A 17 48.10 28.66 -9.42
C MET A 17 47.11 29.82 -9.14
N LEU A 18 47.43 30.67 -8.14
CA LEU A 18 47.73 32.13 -8.21
C LEU A 18 46.52 33.10 -8.31
N VAL A 19 46.24 33.91 -7.26
CA VAL A 19 46.70 35.31 -6.97
C VAL A 19 45.65 36.32 -7.48
N ALA A 20 45.17 37.33 -6.74
CA ALA A 20 45.64 38.07 -5.57
C ALA A 20 44.48 38.52 -4.65
N VAL A 21 44.83 38.71 -3.38
CA VAL A 21 44.06 39.30 -2.27
C VAL A 21 44.39 40.80 -2.14
N TYR A 22 43.48 41.53 -1.47
CA TYR A 22 43.61 42.76 -0.63
C TYR A 22 42.59 43.83 -1.08
N PHE A 23 41.51 44.19 -0.36
CA PHE A 23 41.35 44.72 1.03
C PHE A 23 42.45 45.74 1.37
N TYR A 24 42.26 47.01 1.73
CA TYR A 24 41.16 47.76 2.33
C TYR A 24 41.52 49.28 2.19
N PRO A 25 41.02 50.26 2.96
CA PRO A 25 40.65 51.59 2.48
C PRO A 25 41.63 52.71 2.91
N LEU A 26 41.15 53.96 2.78
CA LEU A 26 41.44 55.16 3.59
C LEU A 26 42.21 56.32 2.90
N ILE A 27 41.45 57.39 2.60
CA ILE A 27 41.65 58.83 2.92
C ILE A 27 43.04 59.46 2.72
N ILE A 28 43.06 60.56 1.95
CA ILE A 28 43.65 61.91 2.17
C ILE A 28 43.10 62.75 0.97
N GLY A 29 42.44 63.91 1.07
CA GLY A 29 42.74 65.11 1.86
C GLY A 29 43.54 66.09 0.99
N GLY A 30 42.91 67.12 0.42
CA GLY A 30 43.63 68.17 -0.34
C GLY A 30 42.71 69.20 -0.99
N ASP A 31 42.65 70.38 -0.38
CA ASP A 31 42.03 71.60 -0.88
C ASP A 31 42.73 72.14 -2.15
N PHE A 32 41.99 72.74 -3.08
CA PHE A 32 42.41 73.98 -3.75
C PHE A 32 41.24 74.68 -4.46
N GLU A 33 41.14 75.99 -4.25
CA GLU A 33 40.15 76.95 -4.76
C GLU A 33 40.48 77.46 -6.19
N PRO A 34 39.60 78.27 -6.83
CA PRO A 34 39.47 78.37 -8.28
C PRO A 34 40.30 79.50 -8.91
N GLY A 35 40.65 79.32 -10.19
CA GLY A 35 41.26 80.33 -11.04
C GLY A 35 40.37 80.64 -12.24
N ALA A 36 39.99 81.91 -12.35
CA ALA A 36 39.25 82.50 -13.45
C ALA A 36 40.16 82.88 -14.64
N ASP A 37 39.46 83.23 -15.73
CA ASP A 37 39.87 84.03 -16.89
C ASP A 37 40.59 83.34 -18.07
N GLY A 38 39.94 83.46 -19.24
CA GLY A 38 40.67 83.80 -20.46
C GLY A 38 40.17 83.21 -21.78
N ALA A 39 39.45 84.06 -22.52
CA ALA A 39 39.45 84.19 -23.99
C ALA A 39 38.61 83.24 -24.87
N LEU A 40 37.57 83.87 -25.44
CA LEU A 40 36.98 83.66 -26.76
C LEU A 40 38.04 83.50 -27.86
N GLU A 41 37.83 82.54 -28.78
CA GLU A 41 37.60 82.80 -30.20
C GLU A 41 37.37 81.50 -31.00
N GLY A 42 36.22 81.46 -31.68
CA GLY A 42 35.97 80.79 -32.95
C GLY A 42 36.52 79.38 -33.22
N ALA A 43 35.70 78.35 -32.98
CA ALA A 43 35.66 77.17 -33.85
C ALA A 43 34.36 76.37 -33.64
N ILE A 44 33.50 76.44 -34.66
CA ILE A 44 32.61 75.37 -35.16
C ILE A 44 31.89 74.53 -34.08
N LEU A 45 30.59 74.77 -33.88
CA LEU A 45 29.67 73.79 -33.29
C LEU A 45 29.73 72.49 -34.13
N THR A 46 30.50 71.53 -33.63
CA THR A 46 30.39 70.10 -33.90
C THR A 46 29.98 69.46 -32.57
N SER A 47 28.86 68.74 -32.59
CA SER A 47 28.15 68.11 -31.47
C SER A 47 27.30 69.06 -30.61
N TYR A 48 25.98 68.92 -30.76
CA TYR A 48 25.00 69.28 -29.75
C TYR A 48 25.15 68.29 -28.58
N GLU A 49 25.62 68.75 -27.42
CA GLU A 49 25.57 67.93 -26.20
C GLU A 49 24.19 68.05 -25.56
N PRO A 50 23.42 66.95 -25.44
CA PRO A 50 22.13 67.00 -24.76
C PRO A 50 22.31 67.45 -23.31
N THR A 51 21.40 68.31 -22.85
CA THR A 51 21.44 68.85 -21.49
C THR A 51 21.39 67.73 -20.45
N PRO A 52 21.96 67.90 -19.24
CA PRO A 52 21.89 66.89 -18.18
C PRO A 52 20.47 66.44 -17.82
N ALA A 53 19.46 67.29 -18.02
CA ALA A 53 18.05 66.95 -17.87
C ALA A 53 17.57 65.97 -18.97
N GLN A 54 17.91 66.23 -20.23
CA GLN A 54 17.63 65.33 -21.36
C GLN A 54 18.38 64.00 -21.24
N LYS A 55 19.63 63.99 -20.74
CA LYS A 55 20.38 62.75 -20.46
C LYS A 55 19.77 61.91 -19.33
N LYS A 56 19.08 62.53 -18.37
CA LYS A 56 18.45 61.85 -17.24
C LYS A 56 17.08 61.24 -17.59
N GLU A 57 16.41 61.78 -18.59
CA GLU A 57 15.14 61.24 -19.13
C GLU A 57 15.36 59.93 -19.92
N ILE A 58 16.60 59.70 -20.42
CA ILE A 58 16.97 58.59 -21.31
C ILE A 58 17.29 57.28 -20.56
N LEU A 59 17.34 57.22 -19.22
CA LEU A 59 17.91 56.08 -18.47
C LEU A 59 17.01 55.45 -17.39
N ASN A 60 15.69 55.62 -17.44
CA ASN A 60 14.80 55.02 -16.43
C ASN A 60 14.18 53.69 -16.90
N VAL A 61 14.13 52.72 -15.97
CA VAL A 61 13.32 51.50 -16.10
C VAL A 61 11.86 51.92 -16.17
N GLU A 62 11.25 51.82 -17.35
CA GLU A 62 10.00 52.51 -17.62
C GLU A 62 8.77 51.64 -17.30
N LYS A 63 8.90 50.31 -17.35
CA LYS A 63 7.75 49.40 -17.20
C LYS A 63 8.17 47.95 -16.90
N THR A 64 7.33 47.28 -16.10
CA THR A 64 7.39 45.82 -15.91
C THR A 64 6.28 45.19 -16.73
N TYR A 65 6.57 44.09 -17.42
CA TYR A 65 5.60 43.31 -18.18
C TYR A 65 5.63 41.86 -17.73
N ASP A 66 4.45 41.30 -17.50
CA ASP A 66 4.30 39.91 -17.08
C ASP A 66 4.08 39.03 -18.30
N VAL A 67 4.79 37.90 -18.35
CA VAL A 67 4.74 36.95 -19.46
C VAL A 67 4.57 35.55 -18.90
N THR A 68 3.51 34.87 -19.30
CA THR A 68 3.28 33.47 -18.94
C THR A 68 4.13 32.55 -19.83
N ARG A 69 4.73 31.52 -19.23
CA ARG A 69 5.46 30.48 -19.96
C ARG A 69 4.54 29.74 -20.94
N GLY A 70 5.04 29.53 -22.14
CA GLY A 70 4.35 28.82 -23.22
C GLY A 70 3.32 29.66 -23.95
N GLU A 71 3.09 30.91 -23.54
CA GLU A 71 2.14 31.82 -24.16
C GLU A 71 2.86 32.99 -24.83
N ALA A 72 2.25 33.49 -25.90
CA ALA A 72 2.71 34.71 -26.56
C ALA A 72 2.04 35.91 -25.89
N SER A 73 2.84 36.85 -25.42
CA SER A 73 2.38 38.15 -24.93
C SER A 73 2.90 39.24 -25.86
N SER A 74 2.22 40.38 -25.91
CA SER A 74 2.70 41.51 -26.70
C SER A 74 2.47 42.83 -26.00
N PHE A 75 3.41 43.74 -26.13
CA PHE A 75 3.30 45.08 -25.59
C PHE A 75 3.82 46.14 -26.56
N ASP A 76 3.26 47.34 -26.44
CA ASP A 76 3.63 48.45 -27.30
C ASP A 76 4.70 49.33 -26.65
N VAL A 77 5.67 49.73 -27.45
CA VAL A 77 6.69 50.73 -27.13
C VAL A 77 6.53 51.89 -28.11
N SER A 78 6.52 53.11 -27.60
CA SER A 78 6.39 54.31 -28.43
C SER A 78 7.67 55.14 -28.40
N VAL A 79 8.10 55.56 -29.58
CA VAL A 79 9.27 56.42 -29.77
C VAL A 79 8.81 57.70 -30.44
N SER A 80 9.00 58.82 -29.76
CA SER A 80 8.65 60.16 -30.27
C SER A 80 9.89 60.98 -30.61
N ASN A 81 9.73 61.96 -31.52
CA ASN A 81 10.75 62.95 -31.83
C ASN A 81 10.50 64.26 -31.06
N PRO A 82 11.24 64.52 -29.96
CA PRO A 82 11.08 65.73 -29.17
C PRO A 82 11.83 66.95 -29.76
N PHE A 83 12.63 66.79 -30.82
CA PHE A 83 13.54 67.82 -31.30
C PHE A 83 12.87 68.72 -32.34
N GLN A 84 12.62 69.98 -31.96
CA GLN A 84 12.03 70.99 -32.85
C GLN A 84 12.81 71.16 -34.15
N SER A 85 12.08 71.31 -35.26
CA SER A 85 12.65 71.54 -36.60
C SER A 85 13.63 70.46 -37.06
N SER A 86 13.39 69.21 -36.64
CA SER A 86 14.20 68.06 -37.00
C SER A 86 13.38 66.91 -37.59
N ALA A 87 14.05 66.02 -38.31
CA ALA A 87 13.55 64.72 -38.71
C ALA A 87 14.56 63.64 -38.31
N ILE A 88 14.09 62.54 -37.72
CA ILE A 88 14.91 61.37 -37.35
C ILE A 88 14.81 60.35 -38.49
N GLU A 89 15.84 60.23 -39.32
CA GLU A 89 15.88 59.20 -40.37
C GLU A 89 16.54 57.91 -39.86
N GLY A 90 16.20 56.74 -40.42
CA GLY A 90 16.83 55.47 -40.06
C GLY A 90 16.54 54.98 -38.63
N LEU A 91 15.29 55.11 -38.19
CA LEU A 91 14.86 54.65 -36.86
C LEU A 91 14.85 53.12 -36.80
N ASP A 92 15.72 52.54 -35.96
CA ASP A 92 15.78 51.10 -35.72
C ASP A 92 15.66 50.79 -34.22
N LEU A 93 14.96 49.70 -33.88
CA LEU A 93 14.80 49.24 -32.51
C LEU A 93 15.47 47.88 -32.37
N THR A 94 16.59 47.84 -31.65
CA THR A 94 17.29 46.58 -31.36
C THR A 94 17.03 46.14 -29.93
N LEU A 95 16.93 44.82 -29.74
CA LEU A 95 16.71 44.20 -28.44
C LEU A 95 18.01 43.58 -27.94
N GLY A 96 18.42 43.94 -26.73
CA GLY A 96 19.57 43.42 -26.01
C GLY A 96 19.16 42.63 -24.76
N GLY A 97 20.06 41.76 -24.30
CA GLY A 97 19.86 40.95 -23.09
C GLY A 97 19.63 39.46 -23.37
N SER A 98 19.67 38.64 -22.31
CA SER A 98 19.57 37.18 -22.43
C SER A 98 18.19 36.71 -22.90
N PHE A 99 17.16 37.52 -22.68
CA PHE A 99 15.77 37.23 -23.02
C PHE A 99 15.33 37.77 -24.39
N ALA A 100 16.11 38.69 -24.99
CA ALA A 100 15.82 39.28 -26.30
C ALA A 100 15.66 38.25 -27.43
N LYS A 101 16.32 37.10 -27.33
CA LYS A 101 16.21 35.98 -28.30
C LYS A 101 14.81 35.35 -28.38
N TYR A 102 13.91 35.69 -27.45
CA TYR A 102 12.54 35.21 -27.38
C TYR A 102 11.50 36.27 -27.77
N MET A 103 11.98 37.36 -28.36
CA MET A 103 11.18 38.54 -28.65
C MET A 103 11.30 38.90 -30.12
N GLU A 104 10.21 39.39 -30.69
CA GLU A 104 10.10 39.86 -32.06
C GLU A 104 9.53 41.27 -32.06
N VAL A 105 10.12 42.16 -32.86
CA VAL A 105 9.73 43.56 -32.97
C VAL A 105 9.01 43.77 -34.30
N GLU A 106 7.81 44.32 -34.23
CA GLU A 106 7.01 44.70 -35.40
C GLU A 106 6.67 46.20 -35.32
N ALA A 107 6.95 46.96 -36.38
CA ALA A 107 6.53 48.35 -36.46
C ALA A 107 5.04 48.43 -36.82
N LEU A 108 4.22 49.03 -35.96
CA LEU A 108 2.76 49.06 -36.14
C LEU A 108 2.26 50.27 -36.92
N GLU A 109 2.39 51.46 -36.33
CA GLU A 109 1.74 52.67 -36.82
C GLU A 109 2.55 53.91 -36.49
N ARG A 110 2.48 54.90 -37.37
CA ARG A 110 3.04 56.23 -37.20
C ARG A 110 1.91 57.22 -36.96
N ILE A 111 2.08 58.07 -35.97
CA ILE A 111 1.10 59.07 -35.55
C ILE A 111 1.75 60.43 -35.69
N ASP A 112 1.06 61.38 -36.32
CA ASP A 112 1.55 62.74 -36.44
C ASP A 112 1.42 63.55 -35.13
N ALA A 113 1.85 64.81 -35.16
CA ALA A 113 1.76 65.70 -33.99
C ALA A 113 0.32 66.03 -33.57
N ASP A 114 -0.65 65.90 -34.49
CA ASP A 114 -2.07 66.17 -34.28
C ASP A 114 -2.85 64.91 -33.87
N GLY A 115 -2.20 63.74 -33.86
CA GLY A 115 -2.77 62.45 -33.47
C GLY A 115 -3.37 61.65 -34.62
N GLU A 116 -3.19 62.08 -35.87
CA GLU A 116 -3.68 61.38 -37.06
C GLU A 116 -2.73 60.24 -37.46
N LYS A 117 -3.31 59.13 -37.93
CA LYS A 117 -2.54 57.97 -38.40
C LYS A 117 -1.95 58.26 -39.78
N ILE A 118 -0.64 58.14 -39.89
CA ILE A 118 0.07 58.19 -41.17
C ILE A 118 0.20 56.76 -41.69
N GLU A 119 -0.37 56.47 -42.85
CA GLU A 119 -0.14 55.18 -43.52
C GLU A 119 1.35 55.05 -43.88
N ILE A 120 1.99 54.01 -43.34
CA ILE A 120 3.41 53.72 -43.60
C ILE A 120 3.51 53.14 -45.02
N GLY A 121 3.67 54.02 -46.01
CA GLY A 121 3.95 53.63 -47.39
C GLY A 121 5.45 53.43 -47.61
N GLY A 122 6.01 52.28 -47.22
CA GLY A 122 7.42 51.95 -47.46
C GLY A 122 8.01 50.92 -46.49
N SER A 123 9.23 50.44 -46.77
CA SER A 123 9.98 49.57 -45.84
C SER A 123 10.30 50.33 -44.54
N PRO A 124 10.36 49.66 -43.37
CA PRO A 124 10.54 50.25 -42.04
C PRO A 124 11.76 51.17 -41.80
N GLY A 125 12.64 51.37 -42.79
CA GLY A 125 13.83 52.21 -42.67
C GLY A 125 13.80 53.55 -43.43
N ASP A 126 12.83 53.78 -44.32
CA ASP A 126 12.94 54.85 -45.33
C ASP A 126 12.20 56.15 -45.00
N VAL A 127 11.35 56.19 -43.97
CA VAL A 127 10.52 57.37 -43.66
C VAL A 127 10.90 57.93 -42.29
N GLY A 128 11.70 59.00 -42.26
CA GLY A 128 12.16 59.60 -41.00
C GLY A 128 11.04 60.23 -40.18
N LEU A 129 11.13 60.19 -38.85
CA LEU A 129 10.16 60.71 -37.86
C LEU A 129 10.27 62.24 -37.75
N ALA A 130 9.28 62.99 -38.22
CA ALA A 130 9.29 64.46 -38.12
C ALA A 130 9.04 64.92 -36.68
N TYR A 131 9.33 66.18 -36.39
CA TYR A 131 9.09 66.77 -35.07
C TYR A 131 7.63 66.58 -34.61
N GLY A 132 7.46 66.05 -33.40
CA GLY A 132 6.16 65.82 -32.79
C GLY A 132 5.48 64.51 -33.18
N GLU A 133 6.00 63.79 -34.19
CA GLU A 133 5.46 62.49 -34.57
C GLU A 133 5.96 61.36 -33.65
N THR A 134 5.19 60.28 -33.60
CA THR A 134 5.46 59.10 -32.77
C THR A 134 5.35 57.82 -33.60
N GLN A 135 6.35 56.94 -33.51
CA GLN A 135 6.30 55.59 -34.05
C GLN A 135 6.01 54.59 -32.93
N LYS A 136 5.01 53.73 -33.13
CA LYS A 136 4.73 52.61 -32.24
C LYS A 136 5.35 51.32 -32.77
N TYR A 137 5.96 50.58 -31.86
CA TYR A 137 6.47 49.24 -32.05
C TYR A 137 5.68 48.28 -31.18
N LYS A 138 5.23 47.16 -31.75
CA LYS A 138 4.71 46.03 -31.01
C LYS A 138 5.82 45.04 -30.80
N ILE A 139 6.14 44.78 -29.55
CA ILE A 139 7.09 43.76 -29.17
C ILE A 139 6.29 42.53 -28.76
N THR A 140 6.38 41.47 -29.55
CA THR A 140 5.78 40.16 -29.23
C THR A 140 6.84 39.33 -28.54
N THR A 141 6.51 38.72 -27.41
CA THR A 141 7.40 37.88 -26.62
C THR A 141 6.78 36.50 -26.45
N PHE A 142 7.58 35.46 -26.58
CA PHE A 142 7.16 34.08 -26.36
C PHE A 142 8.16 33.42 -25.41
N ALA A 143 7.80 33.22 -24.15
CA ALA A 143 8.66 32.57 -23.17
C ALA A 143 8.53 31.05 -23.29
N PRO A 144 9.52 30.31 -23.80
CA PRO A 144 9.39 28.85 -23.91
C PRO A 144 9.28 28.17 -22.54
N ALA A 145 8.65 26.99 -22.49
CA ALA A 145 8.40 26.25 -21.25
C ALA A 145 9.65 25.91 -20.42
N TYR A 146 10.83 25.89 -21.03
CA TYR A 146 12.10 25.58 -20.38
C TYR A 146 12.81 26.81 -19.78
N VAL A 147 12.28 28.02 -19.96
CA VAL A 147 12.87 29.22 -19.36
C VAL A 147 12.52 29.29 -17.88
N ASP A 148 13.52 29.57 -17.05
CA ASP A 148 13.35 29.68 -15.61
C ASP A 148 12.44 30.85 -15.20
N ARG A 149 11.97 30.83 -13.96
CA ARG A 149 11.10 31.86 -13.41
C ARG A 149 12.02 32.99 -12.98
N GLY A 150 11.59 34.21 -13.25
CA GLY A 150 12.28 35.36 -12.72
C GLY A 150 12.03 36.62 -13.53
N THR A 151 12.61 37.69 -13.03
CA THR A 151 12.62 38.98 -13.72
C THR A 151 13.85 39.04 -14.61
N TYR A 152 13.61 39.14 -15.91
CA TYR A 152 14.63 39.32 -16.93
C TYR A 152 14.65 40.78 -17.35
N PHE A 153 15.85 41.37 -17.43
CA PHE A 153 16.00 42.73 -17.93
C PHE A 153 16.34 42.67 -19.42
N VAL A 154 15.56 43.40 -20.23
CA VAL A 154 15.74 43.54 -21.66
C VAL A 154 16.08 44.99 -21.94
N ASP A 155 17.20 45.20 -22.62
CA ASP A 155 17.65 46.53 -23.02
C ASP A 155 17.12 46.81 -24.43
N LEU A 156 16.31 47.86 -24.55
CA LEU A 156 15.82 48.39 -25.81
C LEU A 156 16.79 49.49 -26.25
N GLU A 157 17.54 49.24 -27.33
CA GLU A 157 18.39 50.27 -27.94
C GLU A 157 17.67 50.83 -29.16
N ILE A 158 17.18 52.06 -29.03
CA ILE A 158 16.55 52.81 -30.10
C ILE A 158 17.67 53.61 -30.80
N HIS A 159 18.04 53.16 -32.00
CA HIS A 159 18.94 53.90 -32.86
C HIS A 159 18.10 54.94 -33.61
N LYS A 160 18.08 56.16 -33.08
CA LYS A 160 17.55 57.32 -33.78
C LYS A 160 18.69 57.78 -34.70
N GLY A 161 18.55 57.54 -36.00
CA GLY A 161 19.59 57.92 -36.95
C GLY A 161 19.74 59.45 -37.08
N THR A 162 20.19 59.88 -38.25
CA THR A 162 20.60 61.27 -38.49
C THR A 162 19.49 62.27 -38.19
N VAL A 163 19.68 63.09 -37.16
CA VAL A 163 18.80 64.24 -36.89
C VAL A 163 19.29 65.43 -37.69
N THR A 164 18.57 65.84 -38.73
CA THR A 164 18.96 67.00 -39.55
C THR A 164 18.29 68.28 -39.04
N TYR A 165 19.08 69.20 -38.51
CA TYR A 165 18.60 70.53 -38.11
C TYR A 165 18.66 71.51 -39.28
N ARG A 166 17.58 72.25 -39.52
CA ARG A 166 17.60 73.42 -40.40
C ARG A 166 17.76 74.69 -39.56
N ASP A 167 18.99 75.16 -39.44
CA ASP A 167 19.27 76.46 -38.83
C ASP A 167 19.10 77.58 -39.87
N TYR A 168 18.34 78.62 -39.51
CA TYR A 168 18.21 79.84 -40.30
C TYR A 168 19.11 80.90 -39.67
N PRO A 169 20.32 81.15 -40.20
CA PRO A 169 21.11 82.27 -39.73
C PRO A 169 20.33 83.55 -40.02
N ALA A 170 19.96 84.26 -38.95
CA ALA A 170 19.25 85.52 -39.04
C ALA A 170 20.10 86.53 -39.84
N GLY A 171 19.69 86.83 -41.08
CA GLY A 171 20.16 88.00 -41.83
C GLY A 171 20.84 87.79 -43.19
N GLU A 172 21.01 86.57 -43.71
CA GLU A 172 21.63 86.37 -45.03
C GLU A 172 20.69 85.69 -46.05
N THR A 173 20.57 86.32 -47.23
CA THR A 173 19.71 85.90 -48.37
C THR A 173 20.27 84.73 -49.19
N ALA A 174 21.38 84.12 -48.77
CA ALA A 174 21.94 82.93 -49.41
C ALA A 174 21.74 81.72 -48.50
N LEU A 175 20.82 80.84 -48.88
CA LEU A 175 20.50 79.57 -48.22
C LEU A 175 21.72 78.64 -48.21
N ARG A 176 22.57 78.75 -47.18
CA ARG A 176 23.54 77.70 -46.84
C ARG A 176 22.96 76.86 -45.73
N TYR A 177 22.34 75.76 -46.12
CA TYR A 177 21.95 74.71 -45.17
C TYR A 177 23.22 74.08 -44.61
N LYS A 178 23.36 74.06 -43.28
CA LYS A 178 24.36 73.23 -42.60
C LYS A 178 23.61 72.10 -41.93
N ASP A 179 23.56 70.96 -42.60
CA ASP A 179 23.00 69.74 -42.01
C ASP A 179 23.97 69.28 -40.92
N ILE A 180 23.55 69.38 -39.66
CA ILE A 180 24.30 68.85 -38.52
C ILE A 180 23.69 67.50 -38.18
N THR A 181 24.33 66.44 -38.66
CA THR A 181 23.98 65.06 -38.31
C THR A 181 24.61 64.69 -36.97
N PHE A 182 23.80 64.17 -36.05
CA PHE A 182 24.29 63.43 -34.90
C PHE A 182 23.46 62.17 -34.70
N GLU A 183 24.14 61.12 -34.23
CA GLU A 183 23.53 59.84 -33.87
C GLU A 183 22.98 59.95 -32.44
N ILE A 184 21.73 59.56 -32.26
CA ILE A 184 21.10 59.52 -30.94
C ILE A 184 20.78 58.06 -30.62
N ILE A 185 21.39 57.54 -29.57
CA ILE A 185 21.05 56.22 -29.03
C ILE A 185 20.27 56.45 -27.74
N GLU A 186 19.01 56.01 -27.74
CA GLU A 186 18.19 55.98 -26.53
C GLU A 186 18.14 54.55 -26.01
N LYS A 187 18.50 54.35 -24.74
CA LYS A 187 18.53 53.03 -24.11
C LYS A 187 17.46 52.94 -23.03
N ARG A 188 16.46 52.09 -23.22
CA ARG A 188 15.45 51.81 -22.18
C ARG A 188 15.66 50.41 -21.65
N THR A 189 15.53 50.22 -20.34
CA THR A 189 15.53 48.87 -19.75
C THR A 189 14.11 48.50 -19.35
N VAL A 190 13.63 47.37 -19.84
CA VAL A 190 12.32 46.81 -19.51
C VAL A 190 12.52 45.57 -18.64
N ALA A 191 11.73 45.46 -17.57
CA ALA A 191 11.68 44.26 -16.75
C ALA A 191 10.58 43.34 -17.26
N ILE A 192 10.92 42.10 -17.57
CA ILE A 192 9.99 41.06 -17.98
C ILE A 192 9.94 40.01 -16.88
N THR A 193 8.81 39.90 -16.19
CA THR A 193 8.61 38.86 -15.19
C THR A 193 8.00 37.65 -15.86
N VAL A 194 8.73 36.54 -15.89
CA VAL A 194 8.25 35.29 -16.47
C VAL A 194 7.57 34.47 -15.39
N HIS A 195 6.25 34.29 -15.54
CA HIS A 195 5.42 33.48 -14.65
C HIS A 195 5.21 32.08 -15.23
N THR A 196 5.11 31.09 -14.36
CA THR A 196 4.79 29.70 -14.72
C THR A 196 3.30 29.51 -14.95
N PHE A 197 2.47 30.18 -14.15
CA PHE A 197 1.01 30.15 -14.25
C PHE A 197 0.46 31.53 -14.57
N SER A 198 -0.62 31.60 -15.34
CA SER A 198 -1.29 32.87 -15.63
C SER A 198 -2.16 33.35 -14.45
N GLU A 199 -2.57 34.63 -14.48
CA GLU A 199 -3.53 35.18 -13.52
C GLU A 199 -4.87 34.43 -13.57
N GLU A 200 -5.31 34.02 -14.76
CA GLU A 200 -6.54 33.25 -14.97
C GLU A 200 -6.44 31.85 -14.35
N GLU A 201 -5.30 31.16 -14.52
CA GLU A 201 -5.06 29.85 -13.91
C GLU A 201 -5.00 29.93 -12.38
N ALA A 202 -4.32 30.94 -11.84
CA ALA A 202 -4.30 31.19 -10.40
C ALA A 202 -5.70 31.50 -9.86
N SER A 203 -6.48 32.32 -10.58
CA SER A 203 -7.86 32.65 -10.22
C SER A 203 -8.77 31.42 -10.24
N ALA A 204 -8.67 30.58 -11.28
CA ALA A 204 -9.42 29.33 -11.36
C ALA A 204 -9.07 28.38 -10.21
N THR A 205 -7.78 28.27 -9.88
CA THR A 205 -7.29 27.45 -8.76
C THR A 205 -7.79 27.97 -7.42
N TYR A 206 -7.84 29.29 -7.24
CA TYR A 206 -8.40 29.94 -6.05
C TYR A 206 -9.90 29.66 -5.89
N GLU A 207 -10.68 29.78 -6.97
CA GLU A 207 -12.12 29.45 -6.97
C GLU A 207 -12.36 27.97 -6.65
N GLU A 208 -11.58 27.07 -7.24
CA GLU A 208 -11.65 25.63 -6.92
C GLU A 208 -11.31 25.38 -5.44
N SER A 209 -10.30 26.06 -4.90
CA SER A 209 -9.90 25.95 -3.50
C SER A 209 -11.02 26.40 -2.55
N ALA A 210 -11.71 27.49 -2.88
CA ALA A 210 -12.88 27.95 -2.14
C ALA A 210 -14.03 26.92 -2.16
N LEU A 211 -14.27 26.29 -3.31
CA LEU A 211 -15.25 25.20 -3.44
C LEU A 211 -14.85 23.97 -2.61
N ASN A 212 -13.57 23.59 -2.64
CA ASN A 212 -13.01 22.49 -1.86
C ASN A 212 -13.20 22.72 -0.35
N ILE A 213 -12.99 23.95 0.13
CA ILE A 213 -13.25 24.33 1.53
C ILE A 213 -14.74 24.25 1.85
N GLY A 214 -15.62 24.65 0.93
CA GLY A 214 -17.06 24.47 1.05
C GLY A 214 -17.44 23.00 1.26
N LEU A 215 -16.92 22.10 0.43
CA LEU A 215 -17.13 20.65 0.56
C LEU A 215 -16.61 20.11 1.90
N MET A 216 -15.47 20.61 2.39
CA MET A 216 -14.95 20.24 3.72
C MET A 216 -15.89 20.70 4.85
N ARG A 217 -16.41 21.93 4.78
CA ARG A 217 -17.37 22.43 5.78
C ARG A 217 -18.67 21.61 5.77
N ASP A 218 -19.21 21.33 4.59
CA ASP A 218 -20.41 20.50 4.42
C ASP A 218 -20.19 19.07 4.92
N GLY A 219 -18.97 18.55 4.76
CA GLY A 219 -18.54 17.26 5.30
C GLY A 219 -18.31 17.23 6.82
N GLY A 220 -18.45 18.37 7.51
CA GLY A 220 -18.24 18.50 8.96
C GLY A 220 -16.77 18.52 9.37
N PHE A 221 -15.85 18.76 8.44
CA PHE A 221 -14.42 18.84 8.72
C PHE A 221 -14.06 20.22 9.28
N LEU A 222 -13.09 20.25 10.19
CA LEU A 222 -12.50 21.51 10.62
C LEU A 222 -11.72 22.14 9.46
N SER A 223 -11.96 23.43 9.23
CA SER A 223 -11.49 24.18 8.05
C SER A 223 -10.53 25.32 8.41
N SER A 224 -10.10 25.43 9.67
CA SER A 224 -9.34 26.58 10.15
C SER A 224 -7.98 26.76 9.46
N ARG A 225 -7.26 25.65 9.20
CA ARG A 225 -5.97 25.67 8.48
C ARG A 225 -6.14 26.00 7.00
N VAL A 226 -7.10 25.38 6.32
CA VAL A 226 -7.32 25.57 4.88
C VAL A 226 -7.86 26.95 4.55
N GLU A 227 -8.65 27.56 5.44
CA GLU A 227 -9.10 28.94 5.31
C GLU A 227 -7.92 29.91 5.35
N ARG A 228 -6.96 29.69 6.26
CA ARG A 228 -5.73 30.50 6.32
C ARG A 228 -4.90 30.37 5.05
N LEU A 229 -4.76 29.17 4.51
CA LEU A 229 -4.08 28.95 3.23
C LEU A 229 -4.79 29.67 2.08
N LEU A 230 -6.12 29.72 2.07
CA LEU A 230 -6.89 30.45 1.07
C LEU A 230 -6.66 31.97 1.18
N ASP A 231 -6.66 32.51 2.40
CA ASP A 231 -6.37 33.93 2.65
C ASP A 231 -4.92 34.28 2.22
N GLU A 232 -3.96 33.41 2.52
CA GLU A 232 -2.58 33.56 2.06
C GLU A 232 -2.48 33.48 0.53
N ALA A 233 -3.17 32.55 -0.13
CA ALA A 233 -3.20 32.46 -1.59
C ALA A 233 -3.75 33.74 -2.22
N ARG A 234 -4.79 34.33 -1.63
CA ARG A 234 -5.35 35.61 -2.06
C ARG A 234 -4.36 36.77 -1.93
N ALA A 235 -3.57 36.77 -0.85
CA ALA A 235 -2.53 37.78 -0.65
C ALA A 235 -1.44 37.66 -1.73
N GLU A 236 -0.94 36.45 -2.00
CA GLU A 236 0.07 36.22 -3.06
C GLU A 236 -0.45 36.62 -4.45
N MET A 237 -1.71 36.31 -4.77
CA MET A 237 -2.33 36.78 -6.03
C MET A 237 -2.37 38.30 -6.12
N SER A 238 -2.65 38.98 -5.00
CA SER A 238 -2.69 40.46 -4.96
C SER A 238 -1.30 41.06 -5.12
N ASP A 239 -0.26 40.32 -4.72
CA ASP A 239 1.15 40.70 -4.85
C ASP A 239 1.74 40.29 -6.22
N GLY A 240 0.98 39.58 -7.07
CA GLY A 240 1.40 39.11 -8.38
C GLY A 240 2.22 37.80 -8.36
N ASP A 241 2.32 37.12 -7.21
CA ASP A 241 2.97 35.80 -7.09
C ASP A 241 1.94 34.68 -7.34
N TYR A 242 1.58 34.51 -8.62
CA TYR A 242 0.60 33.52 -9.05
C TYR A 242 1.03 32.08 -8.75
N GLU A 243 2.34 31.80 -8.76
CA GLU A 243 2.87 30.48 -8.42
C GLU A 243 2.60 30.11 -6.96
N ALA A 244 2.94 31.00 -6.03
CA ALA A 244 2.72 30.74 -4.61
C ALA A 244 1.23 30.58 -4.29
N ALA A 245 0.36 31.30 -5.01
CA ALA A 245 -1.09 31.12 -4.90
C ALA A 245 -1.56 29.74 -5.38
N VAL A 246 -1.09 29.31 -6.56
CA VAL A 246 -1.43 27.98 -7.13
C VAL A 246 -0.92 26.85 -6.23
N GLU A 247 0.30 26.94 -5.71
CA GLU A 247 0.87 25.93 -4.79
C GLU A 247 0.00 25.76 -3.53
N LYS A 248 -0.46 26.87 -2.92
CA LYS A 248 -1.38 26.83 -1.78
C LYS A 248 -2.72 26.20 -2.14
N GLY A 249 -3.25 26.48 -3.34
CA GLY A 249 -4.49 25.85 -3.82
C GLY A 249 -4.36 24.34 -4.01
N ILE A 250 -3.22 23.88 -4.54
CA ILE A 250 -2.89 22.44 -4.62
C ILE A 250 -2.81 21.82 -3.22
N GLU A 251 -2.19 22.50 -2.25
CA GLU A 251 -2.13 22.05 -0.87
C GLU A 251 -3.53 21.91 -0.26
N ILE A 252 -4.42 22.89 -0.47
CA ILE A 252 -5.82 22.82 0.00
C ILE A 252 -6.54 21.62 -0.62
N SER A 253 -6.38 21.39 -1.93
CA SER A 253 -6.98 20.24 -2.61
C SER A 253 -6.49 18.91 -2.03
N LYS A 254 -5.18 18.78 -1.79
CA LYS A 254 -4.57 17.60 -1.15
C LYS A 254 -5.12 17.40 0.27
N ILE A 255 -5.20 18.45 1.09
CA ILE A 255 -5.74 18.39 2.45
C ILE A 255 -7.19 17.89 2.43
N LYS A 256 -8.01 18.37 1.49
CA LYS A 256 -9.39 17.87 1.30
C LYS A 256 -9.39 16.38 0.98
N GLU A 257 -8.63 15.95 -0.03
CA GLU A 257 -8.57 14.53 -0.42
C GLU A 257 -8.16 13.63 0.76
N ASP A 258 -7.15 14.05 1.52
CA ASP A 258 -6.67 13.33 2.70
C ASP A 258 -7.71 13.29 3.80
N ALA A 259 -8.45 14.38 4.03
CA ALA A 259 -9.52 14.44 5.02
C ALA A 259 -10.65 13.45 4.70
N PHE A 260 -11.16 13.47 3.47
CA PHE A 260 -12.22 12.56 3.03
C PHE A 260 -11.76 11.10 3.03
N SER A 261 -10.59 10.81 2.46
CA SER A 261 -10.02 9.45 2.44
C SER A 261 -9.79 8.92 3.85
N SER A 262 -9.31 9.76 4.78
CA SER A 262 -9.11 9.35 6.17
C SER A 262 -10.41 9.06 6.89
N ARG A 263 -11.43 9.90 6.73
CA ARG A 263 -12.75 9.70 7.37
C ARG A 263 -13.37 8.39 6.92
N ASP A 264 -13.40 8.16 5.61
CA ASP A 264 -14.02 6.97 5.03
C ASP A 264 -13.22 5.71 5.42
N GLY A 265 -11.90 5.80 5.46
CA GLY A 265 -11.04 4.71 5.93
C GLY A 265 -11.12 4.43 7.43
N ILE A 266 -11.27 5.45 8.28
CA ILE A 266 -11.55 5.30 9.71
C ILE A 266 -12.87 4.52 9.90
N ALA A 267 -13.92 4.89 9.16
CA ALA A 267 -15.20 4.20 9.23
C ALA A 267 -15.09 2.74 8.73
N GLY A 268 -14.37 2.50 7.63
CA GLY A 268 -14.11 1.15 7.12
C GLY A 268 -13.33 0.29 8.11
N LEU A 269 -12.29 0.85 8.75
CA LEU A 269 -11.50 0.13 9.74
C LEU A 269 -12.31 -0.20 11.00
N GLN A 270 -13.21 0.70 11.44
CA GLN A 270 -14.17 0.43 12.50
C GLN A 270 -15.09 -0.75 12.17
N GLU A 271 -15.65 -0.77 10.96
CA GLU A 271 -16.51 -1.88 10.51
C GLU A 271 -15.75 -3.21 10.47
N LEU A 272 -14.51 -3.21 9.97
CA LEU A 272 -13.64 -4.40 9.96
C LEU A 272 -13.34 -4.91 11.37
N ILE A 273 -13.07 -4.01 12.32
CA ILE A 273 -12.86 -4.38 13.72
C ILE A 273 -14.12 -5.01 14.31
N LEU A 274 -15.30 -4.42 14.05
CA LEU A 274 -16.58 -4.96 14.51
C LEU A 274 -16.87 -6.35 13.91
N ASP A 275 -16.67 -6.56 12.60
CA ASP A 275 -16.83 -7.88 11.98
C ASP A 275 -15.88 -8.91 12.61
N ALA A 276 -14.61 -8.55 12.79
CA ALA A 276 -13.63 -9.44 13.38
C ALA A 276 -14.01 -9.84 14.82
N GLU A 277 -14.41 -8.89 15.66
CA GLU A 277 -14.71 -9.15 17.07
C GLU A 277 -16.11 -9.77 17.27
N ASP A 278 -17.15 -9.14 16.72
CA ASP A 278 -18.54 -9.49 17.00
C ASP A 278 -19.04 -10.63 16.14
N VAL A 279 -18.56 -10.77 14.89
CA VAL A 279 -18.98 -11.84 13.98
C VAL A 279 -17.99 -12.99 14.02
N ARG A 280 -16.68 -12.75 14.02
CA ARG A 280 -15.67 -13.84 13.99
C ARG A 280 -15.08 -14.19 15.36
N GLY A 281 -15.26 -13.35 16.37
CA GLY A 281 -14.66 -13.56 17.70
C GLY A 281 -13.14 -13.45 17.71
N LEU A 282 -12.54 -12.80 16.72
CA LEU A 282 -11.10 -12.58 16.61
C LEU A 282 -10.73 -11.29 17.34
N LYS A 283 -9.57 -11.28 18.02
CA LYS A 283 -9.03 -10.07 18.64
C LYS A 283 -8.09 -9.38 17.66
N VAL A 284 -8.24 -8.07 17.51
CA VAL A 284 -7.43 -7.21 16.62
C VAL A 284 -6.84 -6.00 17.37
N PRO A 285 -6.01 -6.23 18.41
CA PRO A 285 -5.52 -5.17 19.28
C PRO A 285 -4.67 -4.13 18.57
N GLU A 286 -3.79 -4.54 17.65
CA GLU A 286 -2.89 -3.60 16.94
C GLU A 286 -3.69 -2.74 15.95
N THR A 287 -4.66 -3.35 15.26
CA THR A 287 -5.58 -2.61 14.38
C THR A 287 -6.35 -1.54 15.15
N LYS A 288 -6.82 -1.86 16.37
CA LYS A 288 -7.51 -0.90 17.24
C LYS A 288 -6.64 0.25 17.69
N GLU A 289 -5.38 -0.03 18.02
CA GLU A 289 -4.40 1.01 18.36
C GLU A 289 -4.19 1.97 17.18
N LEU A 290 -3.99 1.43 15.98
CA LEU A 290 -3.84 2.22 14.76
C LEU A 290 -5.09 3.04 14.43
N LEU A 291 -6.29 2.48 14.63
CA LEU A 291 -7.54 3.24 14.52
C LEU A 291 -7.55 4.42 15.50
N GLY A 292 -7.19 4.20 16.77
CA GLY A 292 -7.14 5.26 17.77
C GLY A 292 -6.13 6.36 17.43
N LEU A 293 -4.96 5.99 16.89
CA LEU A 293 -3.97 6.94 16.40
C LEU A 293 -4.46 7.73 15.18
N ALA A 294 -5.16 7.07 14.25
CA ALA A 294 -5.76 7.72 13.09
C ALA A 294 -6.83 8.74 13.52
N GLN A 295 -7.71 8.36 14.46
CA GLN A 295 -8.72 9.25 15.02
C GLN A 295 -8.09 10.46 15.71
N ALA A 296 -7.06 10.24 16.55
CA ALA A 296 -6.36 11.32 17.24
C ALA A 296 -5.61 12.27 16.27
N ALA A 297 -5.08 11.75 15.16
CA ALA A 297 -4.47 12.59 14.11
C ALA A 297 -5.55 13.39 13.35
N PHE A 298 -6.66 12.74 13.01
CA PHE A 298 -7.79 13.35 12.33
C PHE A 298 -8.41 14.49 13.14
N GLU A 299 -8.60 14.31 14.45
CA GLU A 299 -9.08 15.34 15.37
C GLU A 299 -8.16 16.55 15.47
N ARG A 300 -6.86 16.39 15.16
CA ARG A 300 -5.86 17.46 15.13
C ARG A 300 -5.70 18.12 13.75
N GLU A 301 -6.60 17.83 12.80
CA GLU A 301 -6.50 18.28 11.40
C GLU A 301 -5.24 17.76 10.66
N ASP A 302 -4.59 16.73 11.19
CA ASP A 302 -3.44 16.07 10.56
C ASP A 302 -3.92 14.89 9.70
N TYR A 303 -4.62 15.24 8.62
CA TYR A 303 -5.31 14.28 7.76
C TYR A 303 -4.35 13.39 6.97
N GLU A 304 -3.16 13.88 6.60
CA GLU A 304 -2.15 13.06 5.93
C GLU A 304 -1.68 11.92 6.84
N THR A 305 -1.34 12.23 8.09
CA THR A 305 -0.98 11.21 9.08
C THR A 305 -2.15 10.28 9.38
N ALA A 306 -3.37 10.79 9.50
CA ALA A 306 -4.55 9.97 9.73
C ALA A 306 -4.75 8.94 8.60
N ARG A 307 -4.65 9.36 7.34
CA ARG A 307 -4.76 8.51 6.15
C ARG A 307 -3.70 7.40 6.16
N ASP A 308 -2.46 7.76 6.48
CA ASP A 308 -1.36 6.80 6.51
C ASP A 308 -1.53 5.77 7.63
N ARG A 309 -2.05 6.18 8.80
CA ARG A 309 -2.40 5.26 9.90
C ARG A 309 -3.57 4.35 9.58
N VAL A 310 -4.57 4.84 8.85
CA VAL A 310 -5.66 3.99 8.32
C VAL A 310 -5.09 2.90 7.42
N ARG A 311 -4.27 3.26 6.43
CA ARG A 311 -3.66 2.30 5.50
C ARG A 311 -2.81 1.26 6.21
N GLU A 312 -2.02 1.70 7.19
CA GLU A 312 -1.26 0.80 8.05
C GLU A 312 -2.19 -0.13 8.83
N GLY A 313 -3.27 0.41 9.40
CA GLY A 313 -4.32 -0.34 10.09
C GLY A 313 -4.96 -1.42 9.23
N GLU A 314 -5.30 -1.12 7.97
CA GLU A 314 -5.86 -2.10 7.03
C GLU A 314 -4.89 -3.26 6.74
N LEU A 315 -3.60 -2.95 6.58
CA LEU A 315 -2.56 -3.96 6.38
C LEU A 315 -2.36 -4.84 7.63
N VAL A 316 -2.33 -4.22 8.80
CA VAL A 316 -2.21 -4.92 10.09
C VAL A 316 -3.45 -5.78 10.33
N TYR A 317 -4.65 -5.28 10.06
CA TYR A 317 -5.90 -6.04 10.15
C TYR A 317 -5.86 -7.31 9.29
N ALA A 318 -5.42 -7.17 8.04
CA ALA A 318 -5.25 -8.31 7.15
C ALA A 318 -4.27 -9.34 7.73
N SER A 319 -3.21 -8.90 8.39
CA SER A 319 -2.24 -9.79 9.05
C SER A 319 -2.79 -10.44 10.34
N GLU A 320 -3.57 -9.71 11.15
CA GLU A 320 -4.14 -10.19 12.40
C GLU A 320 -5.29 -11.18 12.18
N THR A 321 -6.02 -11.06 11.07
CA THR A 321 -7.19 -11.91 10.78
C THR A 321 -6.88 -13.10 9.86
N ARG A 322 -5.90 -12.99 8.97
CA ARG A 322 -5.64 -14.03 7.96
C ARG A 322 -5.21 -15.34 8.62
N GLY A 323 -5.99 -16.38 8.36
CA GLY A 323 -5.72 -17.74 8.85
C GLY A 323 -6.03 -17.96 10.33
N ARG A 324 -6.57 -16.96 11.05
CA ARG A 324 -7.01 -17.14 12.44
C ARG A 324 -8.47 -17.58 12.47
N ILE A 325 -8.73 -18.68 13.19
CA ILE A 325 -10.07 -19.21 13.42
C ILE A 325 -10.30 -19.22 14.93
N ASN A 326 -11.38 -18.59 15.40
CA ASN A 326 -11.79 -18.76 16.79
C ASN A 326 -12.54 -20.09 16.95
N TYR A 327 -11.82 -21.13 17.36
CA TYR A 327 -12.41 -22.45 17.62
C TYR A 327 -13.49 -22.42 18.70
N GLN A 328 -13.37 -21.55 19.72
CA GLN A 328 -14.37 -21.46 20.77
C GLN A 328 -15.70 -20.97 20.20
N LYS A 329 -15.66 -19.90 19.40
CA LYS A 329 -16.85 -19.38 18.74
C LYS A 329 -17.41 -20.37 17.72
N LEU A 330 -16.55 -20.98 16.90
CA LEU A 330 -16.96 -22.02 15.95
C LEU A 330 -17.72 -23.17 16.62
N ILE A 331 -17.25 -23.64 17.79
CA ILE A 331 -17.90 -24.70 18.57
C ILE A 331 -19.24 -24.23 19.13
N LEU A 332 -19.32 -23.01 19.65
CA LEU A 332 -20.54 -22.45 20.23
C LEU A 332 -21.62 -22.24 19.16
N ASP A 333 -21.25 -21.63 18.03
CA ASP A 333 -22.16 -21.37 16.91
C ASP A 333 -22.67 -22.67 16.28
N ASN A 334 -21.88 -23.75 16.36
CA ASN A 334 -22.19 -25.06 15.77
C ASN A 334 -22.41 -26.15 16.83
N ILE A 335 -22.91 -25.79 18.02
CA ILE A 335 -23.03 -26.75 19.13
C ILE A 335 -23.87 -27.98 18.77
N PHE A 336 -24.92 -27.81 17.97
CA PHE A 336 -25.74 -28.93 17.49
C PHE A 336 -24.96 -29.89 16.59
N ALA A 337 -24.12 -29.37 15.68
CA ALA A 337 -23.29 -30.21 14.82
C ALA A 337 -22.20 -30.93 15.63
N VAL A 338 -21.60 -30.27 16.60
CA VAL A 338 -20.61 -30.87 17.52
C VAL A 338 -21.24 -31.98 18.34
N VAL A 339 -22.42 -31.75 18.93
CA VAL A 339 -23.16 -32.77 19.71
C VAL A 339 -23.59 -33.92 18.82
N LEU A 340 -24.12 -33.67 17.63
CA LEU A 340 -24.50 -34.71 16.68
C LEU A 340 -23.29 -35.55 16.26
N GLY A 341 -22.15 -34.89 15.97
CA GLY A 341 -20.88 -35.54 15.69
C GLY A 341 -20.39 -36.40 16.85
N ALA A 342 -20.51 -35.91 18.09
CA ALA A 342 -20.15 -36.68 19.28
C ALA A 342 -21.06 -37.90 19.48
N VAL A 343 -22.36 -37.77 19.27
CA VAL A 343 -23.32 -38.90 19.33
C VAL A 343 -23.01 -39.92 18.24
N ALA A 344 -22.77 -39.48 17.01
CA ALA A 344 -22.39 -40.36 15.90
C ALA A 344 -21.07 -41.09 16.20
N PHE A 345 -20.06 -40.37 16.70
CA PHE A 345 -18.79 -40.95 17.13
C PHE A 345 -18.97 -41.99 18.24
N PHE A 346 -19.85 -41.72 19.21
CA PHE A 346 -20.16 -42.66 20.28
C PHE A 346 -20.83 -43.94 19.77
N VAL A 347 -21.80 -43.81 18.86
CA VAL A 347 -22.46 -44.97 18.22
C VAL A 347 -21.47 -45.79 17.40
N ILE A 348 -20.62 -45.13 16.60
CA ILE A 348 -19.56 -45.80 15.82
C ILE A 348 -18.57 -46.49 16.75
N SER A 349 -18.20 -45.87 17.87
CA SER A 349 -17.29 -46.46 18.87
C SER A 349 -17.89 -47.73 19.50
N ILE A 350 -19.17 -47.71 19.85
CA ILE A 350 -19.86 -48.91 20.35
C ILE A 350 -19.91 -50.01 19.28
N PHE A 351 -20.24 -49.65 18.04
CA PHE A 351 -20.34 -50.60 16.94
C PHE A 351 -18.98 -51.24 16.62
N THR A 352 -17.93 -50.43 16.47
CA THR A 352 -16.55 -50.90 16.22
C THR A 352 -16.04 -51.78 17.36
N PHE A 353 -16.30 -51.40 18.62
CA PHE A 353 -15.96 -52.23 19.78
C PHE A 353 -16.67 -53.59 19.73
N ARG A 354 -17.98 -53.61 19.43
CA ARG A 354 -18.75 -54.86 19.31
C ARG A 354 -18.22 -55.75 18.20
N VAL A 355 -18.07 -55.23 16.98
CA VAL A 355 -17.55 -55.99 15.83
C VAL A 355 -16.14 -56.49 16.13
N GLY A 356 -15.26 -55.65 16.66
CA GLY A 356 -13.91 -56.04 17.06
C GLY A 356 -13.91 -57.18 18.08
N SER A 357 -14.78 -57.13 19.09
CA SER A 357 -14.89 -58.20 20.09
C SER A 357 -15.39 -59.54 19.49
N LEU A 358 -16.29 -59.49 18.51
CA LEU A 358 -16.77 -60.68 17.78
C LEU A 358 -15.66 -61.29 16.92
N VAL A 359 -14.92 -60.46 16.18
CA VAL A 359 -13.81 -60.89 15.32
C VAL A 359 -12.69 -61.52 16.16
N LEU A 360 -12.30 -60.87 17.27
CA LEU A 360 -11.29 -61.41 18.20
C LEU A 360 -11.71 -62.75 18.79
N SER A 361 -12.98 -62.89 19.21
CA SER A 361 -13.51 -64.15 19.75
C SER A 361 -13.54 -65.25 18.69
N ALA A 362 -13.92 -64.94 17.45
CA ALA A 362 -13.91 -65.88 16.33
C ALA A 362 -12.50 -66.33 15.94
N SER A 363 -11.52 -65.42 16.01
CA SER A 363 -10.11 -65.76 15.78
C SER A 363 -9.58 -66.70 16.86
N ARG A 364 -9.85 -66.41 18.14
CA ARG A 364 -9.47 -67.28 19.27
C ARG A 364 -10.11 -68.67 19.20
N LEU A 365 -11.38 -68.77 18.83
CA LEU A 365 -12.07 -70.05 18.63
C LEU A 365 -11.38 -70.90 17.55
N ARG A 366 -11.02 -70.30 16.40
CA ARG A 366 -10.25 -70.98 15.35
C ARG A 366 -8.87 -71.44 15.86
N GLY A 367 -8.23 -70.62 16.70
CA GLY A 367 -6.97 -71.00 17.36
C GLY A 367 -7.12 -72.21 18.29
N LEU A 368 -8.22 -72.30 19.05
CA LEU A 368 -8.51 -73.46 19.90
C LEU A 368 -8.77 -74.73 19.08
N ASP A 369 -9.46 -74.63 17.94
CA ASP A 369 -9.66 -75.76 17.03
C ASP A 369 -8.32 -76.31 16.50
N ALA A 370 -7.41 -75.42 16.11
CA ALA A 370 -6.07 -75.81 15.68
C ALA A 370 -5.28 -76.49 16.82
N LYS A 371 -5.37 -75.96 18.05
CA LYS A 371 -4.73 -76.57 19.23
C LYS A 371 -5.29 -77.96 19.54
N ASP A 372 -6.62 -78.13 19.51
CA ASP A 372 -7.26 -79.42 19.77
C ASP A 372 -6.85 -80.48 18.74
N ASN A 373 -6.77 -80.10 17.47
CA ASN A 373 -6.32 -81.00 16.41
C ASN A 373 -4.86 -81.41 16.60
N ASN A 374 -3.98 -80.48 16.99
CA ASN A 374 -2.59 -80.78 17.31
C ASN A 374 -2.49 -81.74 18.52
N ILE A 375 -3.22 -81.49 19.61
CA ILE A 375 -3.25 -82.38 20.78
C ILE A 375 -3.71 -83.79 20.39
N LYS A 376 -4.76 -83.92 19.55
CA LYS A 376 -5.23 -85.23 19.07
C LYS A 376 -4.19 -85.96 18.23
N GLN A 377 -3.44 -85.25 17.39
CA GLN A 377 -2.31 -85.83 16.64
C GLN A 377 -1.20 -86.31 17.58
N LEU A 378 -0.85 -85.52 18.62
CA LEU A 378 0.10 -85.93 19.65
C LEU A 378 -0.37 -87.16 20.43
N MET A 379 -1.65 -87.20 20.82
CA MET A 379 -2.26 -88.37 21.47
C MET A 379 -2.13 -89.61 20.60
N LYS A 380 -2.44 -89.49 19.29
CA LYS A 380 -2.30 -90.59 18.33
C LYS A 380 -0.84 -91.07 18.24
N GLY A 381 0.12 -90.15 18.16
CA GLY A 381 1.55 -90.50 18.14
C GLY A 381 2.02 -91.22 19.41
N VAL A 382 1.53 -90.79 20.58
CA VAL A 382 1.83 -91.45 21.87
C VAL A 382 1.17 -92.83 21.95
N GLN A 383 -0.08 -92.98 21.48
CA GLN A 383 -0.77 -94.28 21.38
C GLN A 383 -0.03 -95.26 20.46
N GLU A 384 0.36 -94.83 19.26
CA GLU A 384 1.15 -95.65 18.34
C GLU A 384 2.50 -96.06 18.97
N SER A 385 3.17 -95.12 19.64
CA SER A 385 4.45 -95.38 20.32
C SER A 385 4.31 -96.38 21.48
N TYR A 386 3.17 -96.39 22.17
CA TYR A 386 2.89 -97.32 23.27
C TYR A 386 2.45 -98.71 22.77
N TYR A 387 1.40 -98.78 21.94
CA TYR A 387 0.78 -100.04 21.53
C TYR A 387 1.55 -100.77 20.42
N ILE A 388 2.09 -100.04 19.45
CA ILE A 388 2.77 -100.62 18.28
C ILE A 388 4.26 -100.72 18.55
N GLN A 389 4.88 -99.59 18.91
CA GLN A 389 6.34 -99.51 19.03
C GLN A 389 6.86 -100.01 20.38
N LYS A 390 6.00 -100.16 21.40
CA LYS A 390 6.34 -100.55 22.78
C LYS A 390 7.44 -99.69 23.41
N ARG A 391 7.54 -98.42 23.02
CA ARG A 391 8.59 -97.47 23.47
C ARG A 391 8.25 -96.68 24.72
N PHE A 392 6.98 -96.69 25.14
CA PHE A 392 6.51 -96.00 26.34
C PHE A 392 6.26 -96.99 27.49
N SER A 393 6.70 -96.62 28.70
CA SER A 393 6.24 -97.32 29.90
C SER A 393 4.73 -97.05 30.10
N ASN A 394 4.00 -97.99 30.70
CA ASN A 394 2.58 -97.80 30.98
C ASN A 394 2.33 -96.52 31.79
N THR A 395 3.15 -96.25 32.81
CA THR A 395 3.04 -95.04 33.63
C THR A 395 3.27 -93.76 32.82
N SER A 396 4.30 -93.73 31.96
CA SER A 396 4.58 -92.58 31.09
C SER A 396 3.46 -92.33 30.08
N TYR A 397 2.88 -93.40 29.53
CA TYR A 397 1.72 -93.31 28.64
C TYR A 397 0.50 -92.73 29.36
N GLN A 398 0.15 -93.26 30.54
CA GLN A 398 -0.97 -92.78 31.34
C GLN A 398 -0.82 -91.31 31.72
N ASN A 399 0.39 -90.88 32.11
CA ASN A 399 0.67 -89.48 32.45
C ASN A 399 0.52 -88.55 31.23
N ALA A 400 1.07 -88.93 30.07
CA ALA A 400 0.94 -88.14 28.85
C ALA A 400 -0.52 -88.03 28.39
N MET A 401 -1.26 -89.14 28.43
CA MET A 401 -2.69 -89.15 28.08
C MET A 401 -3.52 -88.31 29.05
N ALA A 402 -3.25 -88.40 30.36
CA ALA A 402 -3.91 -87.57 31.36
C ALA A 402 -3.65 -86.06 31.13
N GLU A 403 -2.42 -85.68 30.76
CA GLU A 403 -2.07 -84.31 30.42
C GLU A 403 -2.80 -83.83 29.15
N PHE A 404 -2.86 -84.65 28.10
CA PHE A 404 -3.61 -84.30 26.88
C PHE A 404 -5.11 -84.16 27.15
N SER A 405 -5.70 -85.07 27.94
CA SER A 405 -7.10 -84.96 28.35
C SER A 405 -7.37 -83.70 29.15
N LYS A 406 -6.44 -83.30 30.04
CA LYS A 406 -6.53 -82.03 30.78
C LYS A 406 -6.52 -80.82 29.84
N LYS A 407 -5.57 -80.76 28.89
CA LYS A 407 -5.47 -79.66 27.92
C LYS A 407 -6.70 -79.58 27.00
N LEU A 408 -7.27 -80.72 26.59
CA LEU A 408 -8.53 -80.75 25.84
C LEU A 408 -9.70 -80.21 26.66
N ALA A 409 -9.78 -80.57 27.95
CA ALA A 409 -10.82 -80.06 28.84
C ALA A 409 -10.69 -78.54 29.07
N GLU A 410 -9.47 -78.03 29.22
CA GLU A 410 -9.19 -76.59 29.32
C GLU A 410 -9.61 -75.84 28.04
N ASN A 411 -9.22 -76.34 26.86
CA ASN A 411 -9.63 -75.76 25.58
C ASN A 411 -11.15 -75.80 25.38
N GLN A 412 -11.81 -76.87 25.81
CA GLN A 412 -13.27 -77.00 25.73
C GLN A 412 -13.96 -75.99 26.65
N SER A 413 -13.44 -75.76 27.86
CA SER A 413 -13.94 -74.73 28.79
C SER A 413 -13.74 -73.32 28.22
N GLU A 414 -12.56 -73.01 27.68
CA GLU A 414 -12.28 -71.71 27.07
C GLU A 414 -13.18 -71.47 25.84
N ARG A 415 -13.41 -72.50 25.03
CA ARG A 415 -14.34 -72.47 23.90
C ARG A 415 -15.76 -72.15 24.34
N ALA A 416 -16.26 -72.81 25.40
CA ALA A 416 -17.58 -72.52 25.96
C ALA A 416 -17.66 -71.06 26.43
N ARG A 417 -16.63 -70.57 27.15
CA ARG A 417 -16.54 -69.18 27.61
C ARG A 417 -16.53 -68.17 26.45
N LEU A 418 -15.76 -68.42 25.39
CA LEU A 418 -15.71 -67.56 24.20
C LEU A 418 -17.01 -67.57 23.41
N LYS A 419 -17.69 -68.72 23.31
CA LYS A 419 -19.02 -68.82 22.72
C LYS A 419 -20.07 -68.06 23.53
N ALA A 420 -20.07 -68.22 24.85
CA ALA A 420 -20.95 -67.48 25.76
C ALA A 420 -20.68 -65.96 25.68
N ARG A 421 -19.41 -65.54 25.63
CA ARG A 421 -19.05 -64.13 25.44
C ARG A 421 -19.49 -63.60 24.08
N ARG A 422 -19.35 -64.38 23.01
CA ARG A 422 -19.77 -64.02 21.66
C ARG A 422 -21.29 -63.92 21.54
N ALA A 423 -22.02 -64.83 22.20
CA ALA A 423 -23.45 -64.72 22.39
C ALA A 423 -23.76 -63.42 23.10
N GLY A 424 -23.23 -63.15 24.30
CA GLY A 424 -23.46 -61.91 25.05
C GLY A 424 -23.30 -60.58 24.29
N VAL A 425 -22.50 -60.54 23.23
CA VAL A 425 -22.31 -59.37 22.35
C VAL A 425 -23.41 -59.22 21.27
N LEU A 426 -24.03 -60.32 20.84
CA LEU A 426 -25.20 -60.31 19.97
C LEU A 426 -26.44 -59.83 20.74
N TRP A 427 -27.43 -59.31 20.02
CA TRP A 427 -28.61 -58.65 20.60
C TRP A 427 -29.35 -59.58 21.60
N ARG A 428 -29.84 -59.05 22.74
CA ARG A 428 -30.39 -59.82 23.88
C ARG A 428 -31.37 -60.96 23.49
N GLY A 429 -32.17 -60.78 22.44
CA GLY A 429 -33.12 -61.79 21.97
C GLY A 429 -32.49 -63.07 21.40
N GLU A 430 -31.28 -62.97 20.83
CA GLU A 430 -30.55 -64.13 20.29
C GLU A 430 -29.75 -64.86 21.39
N ASN A 431 -29.41 -64.14 22.47
CA ASN A 431 -28.69 -64.68 23.63
C ASN A 431 -29.55 -65.63 24.43
N LEU A 432 -30.83 -65.31 24.62
CA LEU A 432 -31.76 -66.21 25.27
C LEU A 432 -31.93 -67.51 24.48
N LYS A 433 -32.02 -67.43 23.15
CA LYS A 433 -32.14 -68.61 22.29
C LYS A 433 -30.88 -69.47 22.32
N SER A 434 -29.70 -68.86 22.24
CA SER A 434 -28.42 -69.59 22.28
C SER A 434 -28.14 -70.21 23.64
N LEU A 435 -28.44 -69.53 24.75
CA LEU A 435 -28.32 -70.10 26.10
C LEU A 435 -29.32 -71.24 26.32
N LYS A 436 -30.57 -71.11 25.84
CA LYS A 436 -31.54 -72.22 25.86
C LYS A 436 -31.06 -73.42 25.03
N LEU A 437 -30.40 -73.17 23.90
CA LEU A 437 -29.78 -74.22 23.08
C LEU A 437 -28.58 -74.86 23.80
N GLU A 438 -27.74 -74.08 24.47
CA GLU A 438 -26.61 -74.58 25.26
C GLU A 438 -27.10 -75.44 26.43
N ARG A 439 -28.15 -75.02 27.15
CA ARG A 439 -28.81 -75.83 28.18
C ARG A 439 -29.27 -77.17 27.61
N LYS A 440 -29.96 -77.16 26.46
CA LYS A 440 -30.41 -78.38 25.79
C LYS A 440 -29.24 -79.30 25.40
N ASN A 441 -28.15 -78.75 24.88
CA ASN A 441 -26.96 -79.53 24.53
C ASN A 441 -26.30 -80.15 25.78
N LEU A 442 -26.25 -79.42 26.91
CA LEU A 442 -25.76 -79.95 28.18
C LEU A 442 -26.65 -81.09 28.69
N GLU A 443 -27.97 -80.98 28.58
CA GLU A 443 -28.91 -82.06 28.90
C GLU A 443 -28.66 -83.30 28.02
N GLU A 444 -28.42 -83.11 26.71
CA GLU A 444 -28.08 -84.20 25.79
C GLU A 444 -26.74 -84.86 26.13
N LEU A 445 -25.72 -84.08 26.51
CA LEU A 445 -24.43 -84.61 26.97
C LEU A 445 -24.55 -85.42 28.27
N ILE A 446 -25.40 -84.98 29.21
CA ILE A 446 -25.71 -85.73 30.43
C ILE A 446 -26.39 -87.06 30.05
N ARG A 447 -27.37 -87.05 29.15
CA ARG A 447 -28.05 -88.27 28.68
C ARG A 447 -27.10 -89.24 27.98
N ASP A 448 -26.25 -88.75 27.08
CA ASP A 448 -25.25 -89.59 26.41
C ASP A 448 -24.26 -90.21 27.41
N THR A 449 -23.84 -89.43 28.41
CA THR A 449 -22.97 -89.91 29.49
C THR A 449 -23.67 -90.98 30.36
N GLN A 450 -24.97 -90.81 30.63
CA GLN A 450 -25.79 -91.84 31.29
C GLN A 450 -25.90 -93.12 30.47
N VAL A 451 -26.13 -93.02 29.14
CA VAL A 451 -26.17 -94.19 28.25
C VAL A 451 -24.83 -94.91 28.24
N LYS A 452 -23.72 -94.17 28.15
CA LYS A 452 -22.35 -94.73 28.21
C LYS A 452 -22.09 -95.50 29.50
N TYR A 453 -22.59 -95.01 30.64
CA TYR A 453 -22.40 -95.68 31.93
C TYR A 453 -23.37 -96.85 32.16
N TYR A 454 -24.68 -96.62 32.07
CA TYR A 454 -25.69 -97.61 32.47
C TYR A 454 -25.96 -98.68 31.41
N SER A 455 -25.99 -98.29 30.13
CA SER A 455 -26.34 -99.20 29.03
C SER A 455 -25.09 -99.83 28.42
N LYS A 456 -24.14 -98.99 27.98
CA LYS A 456 -22.95 -99.46 27.25
C LYS A 456 -21.81 -99.92 28.17
N LYS A 457 -21.84 -99.52 29.46
CA LYS A 457 -20.79 -99.80 30.46
C LYS A 457 -19.37 -99.44 30.00
N THR A 458 -19.24 -98.39 29.18
CA THR A 458 -17.96 -97.99 28.57
C THR A 458 -17.13 -97.03 29.42
N ILE A 459 -17.70 -96.48 30.51
CA ILE A 459 -17.03 -95.51 31.40
C ILE A 459 -17.14 -95.94 32.86
N SER A 460 -16.17 -95.55 33.69
CA SER A 460 -16.13 -95.92 35.12
C SER A 460 -17.11 -95.08 35.96
N ARG A 461 -17.47 -95.55 37.16
CA ARG A 461 -18.35 -94.81 38.09
C ARG A 461 -17.79 -93.44 38.47
N SER A 462 -16.48 -93.37 38.72
CA SER A 462 -15.79 -92.11 39.08
C SER A 462 -15.83 -91.11 37.92
N GLU A 463 -15.53 -91.58 36.71
CA GLU A 463 -15.57 -90.75 35.50
C GLU A 463 -16.98 -90.27 35.16
N TYR A 464 -17.98 -91.16 35.27
CA TYR A 464 -19.39 -90.79 35.15
C TYR A 464 -19.78 -89.70 36.13
N SER A 465 -19.50 -89.90 37.43
CA SER A 465 -19.86 -88.94 38.49
C SER A 465 -19.24 -87.57 38.21
N ARG A 466 -17.93 -87.53 37.96
CA ARG A 466 -17.20 -86.30 37.68
C ARG A 466 -17.74 -85.56 36.45
N THR A 467 -18.01 -86.29 35.37
CA THR A 467 -18.47 -85.70 34.10
C THR A 467 -19.89 -85.15 34.21
N VAL A 468 -20.80 -85.89 34.86
CA VAL A 468 -22.17 -85.44 35.10
C VAL A 468 -22.20 -84.26 36.07
N GLU A 469 -21.38 -84.28 37.12
CA GLU A 469 -21.27 -83.17 38.07
C GLU A 469 -20.74 -81.90 37.39
N GLN A 470 -19.73 -82.05 36.51
CA GLN A 470 -19.24 -80.94 35.69
C GLN A 470 -20.32 -80.38 34.76
N TYR A 471 -21.08 -81.22 34.04
CA TYR A 471 -22.16 -80.74 33.18
C TYR A 471 -23.32 -80.11 33.95
N ARG A 472 -23.63 -80.62 35.16
CA ARG A 472 -24.63 -80.02 36.04
C ARG A 472 -24.18 -78.64 36.54
N ALA A 473 -22.92 -78.51 36.93
CA ALA A 473 -22.36 -77.22 37.33
C ALA A 473 -22.39 -76.21 36.18
N MET A 474 -22.03 -76.63 34.96
CA MET A 474 -22.18 -75.80 33.76
C MET A 474 -23.65 -75.47 33.46
N GLY A 475 -24.55 -76.43 33.62
CA GLY A 475 -25.99 -76.24 33.44
C GLY A 475 -26.59 -75.22 34.40
N ALA A 476 -26.21 -75.29 35.67
CA ALA A 476 -26.64 -74.33 36.70
C ALA A 476 -26.17 -72.89 36.37
N ASP A 477 -24.93 -72.72 35.92
CA ASP A 477 -24.40 -71.41 35.48
C ASP A 477 -25.13 -70.88 34.22
N VAL A 478 -25.49 -71.76 33.28
CA VAL A 478 -26.31 -71.38 32.11
C VAL A 478 -27.73 -71.00 32.52
N GLU A 479 -28.33 -71.74 33.45
CA GLU A 479 -29.68 -71.51 33.94
C GLU A 479 -29.79 -70.21 34.76
N GLU A 480 -28.79 -69.91 35.57
CA GLU A 480 -28.64 -68.62 36.25
C GLU A 480 -28.59 -67.47 35.23
N LYS A 481 -27.79 -67.60 34.16
CA LYS A 481 -27.71 -66.58 33.09
C LYS A 481 -29.02 -66.42 32.32
N ILE A 482 -29.75 -67.51 32.08
CA ILE A 482 -31.09 -67.47 31.48
C ILE A 482 -32.04 -66.72 32.40
N ALA A 483 -32.08 -67.06 33.68
CA ALA A 483 -32.96 -66.43 34.67
C ALA A 483 -32.69 -64.92 34.79
N VAL A 484 -31.41 -64.51 34.83
CA VAL A 484 -31.03 -63.09 34.84
C VAL A 484 -31.50 -62.35 33.57
N LEU A 485 -31.38 -62.98 32.40
CA LEU A 485 -31.82 -62.38 31.13
C LEU A 485 -33.35 -62.34 30.98
N GLU A 486 -34.07 -63.32 31.53
CA GLU A 486 -35.54 -63.34 31.53
C GLU A 486 -36.10 -62.32 32.53
N LEU A 487 -35.51 -62.18 33.72
CA LEU A 487 -35.92 -61.20 34.73
C LEU A 487 -35.56 -59.76 34.35
N GLY A 488 -34.41 -59.55 33.69
CA GLY A 488 -33.99 -58.23 33.18
C GLY A 488 -34.73 -57.77 31.92
N GLY A 489 -35.73 -58.53 31.45
CA GLY A 489 -36.56 -58.24 30.28
C GLY A 489 -37.80 -57.37 30.54
N ILE A 490 -38.02 -56.91 31.77
CA ILE A 490 -39.04 -55.90 32.12
C ILE A 490 -38.31 -54.56 32.27
N ILE A 491 -38.20 -53.77 31.20
CA ILE A 491 -38.10 -52.29 31.09
C ILE A 491 -38.04 -51.94 29.61
#